data_AF-A0A7S3CG51-F1
#
_entry.id   AF-A0A7S3CG51-F1
#
_cell.length_a   1.000
_cell.length_b   1.000
_cell.length_c   1.000
_cell.angle_alpha   90.00
_cell.angle_beta   90.00
_cell.angle_gamma   90.00
#
_symmetry.space_group_name_H-M   'P 1'
#
loop_
_entity.id
_entity.type
_entity.pdbx_description
1 polymer ?
#
loop_
_entity_poly.entity_id
_entity_poly.type
_entity_poly.pdbx_seq_one_letter_code
_entity_poly.pdbx_strand_id
1 'polypeptide(L)'
;EDRQAREGRRERKAFRRRKLVAVRVERGMERVLRRASSLPGARRSTGACPVLARRAAESGGARGLLRQGRDGTRPSRTVLSPPVRAAVSSESGSKEKKARPLRPKYVPNKIDDPNYVRIFDTTLRDGEQSPGATLTIDEKVQIASQLSKLGVDIIEAGFPRASPDDFKAVQLIAQTVGTRPQEDGHIPVICGLSRTVQADLDAAWNAVKEAAFPRVHTFIATSDIHMEHKLRMTEDEVVENAVNAVKYLKGLGCDDIEFSPEDAGRSRPEFLYRVLAEVIK
;
A
#
# COMPACT_ATOMS: atom_id res chain seq x y z
N GLU A 1 53.46 -3.73 -10.83
CA GLU A 1 53.27 -2.45 -10.10
C GLU A 1 52.23 -1.52 -10.75
N ASP A 2 52.26 -1.31 -12.06
CA ASP A 2 51.36 -0.33 -12.74
C ASP A 2 49.85 -0.71 -12.75
N ARG A 3 49.51 -1.99 -12.52
CA ARG A 3 48.12 -2.49 -12.45
C ARG A 3 47.45 -2.19 -11.10
N GLN A 4 48.16 -2.45 -9.99
CA GLN A 4 47.68 -2.18 -8.63
C GLN A 4 47.51 -0.67 -8.36
N ALA A 5 48.39 0.18 -8.92
CA ALA A 5 48.26 1.63 -8.81
C ALA A 5 47.02 2.17 -9.54
N ARG A 6 46.62 1.56 -10.67
CA ARG A 6 45.40 1.94 -11.42
C ARG A 6 44.13 1.49 -10.69
N GLU A 7 44.17 0.33 -10.05
CA GLU A 7 43.07 -0.22 -9.25
C GLU A 7 42.81 0.64 -8.01
N GLY A 8 43.86 0.99 -7.25
CA GLY A 8 43.74 1.89 -6.11
C GLY A 8 43.24 3.31 -6.48
N ARG A 9 43.54 3.81 -7.68
CA ARG A 9 42.96 5.08 -8.17
C ARG A 9 41.48 4.94 -8.54
N ARG A 10 41.04 3.79 -9.05
CA ARG A 10 39.63 3.53 -9.36
C ARG A 10 38.79 3.41 -8.09
N GLU A 11 39.29 2.70 -7.08
CA GLU A 11 38.62 2.56 -5.78
C GLU A 11 38.49 3.91 -5.06
N ARG A 12 39.54 4.73 -5.04
CA ARG A 12 39.47 6.09 -4.45
C ARG A 12 38.46 6.98 -5.17
N LYS A 13 38.33 6.87 -6.51
CA LYS A 13 37.30 7.59 -7.27
C LYS A 13 35.89 7.06 -6.98
N ALA A 14 35.72 5.75 -6.85
CA ALA A 14 34.44 5.13 -6.50
C ALA A 14 33.99 5.54 -5.08
N PHE A 15 34.90 5.51 -4.10
CA PHE A 15 34.65 5.95 -2.73
C PHE A 15 34.25 7.43 -2.67
N ARG A 16 34.97 8.30 -3.40
CA ARG A 16 34.65 9.73 -3.45
C ARG A 16 33.29 10.01 -4.11
N ARG A 17 32.89 9.21 -5.12
CA ARG A 17 31.55 9.27 -5.71
C ARG A 17 30.47 8.80 -4.74
N ARG A 18 30.67 7.69 -4.03
CA ARG A 18 29.74 7.19 -3.00
C ARG A 18 29.52 8.23 -1.89
N LYS A 19 30.60 8.85 -1.40
CA LYS A 19 30.54 9.92 -0.39
C LYS A 19 29.77 11.15 -0.89
N LEU A 20 29.92 11.52 -2.16
CA LEU A 20 29.21 12.66 -2.75
C LEU A 20 27.70 12.38 -2.91
N VAL A 21 27.33 11.14 -3.26
CA VAL A 21 25.92 10.73 -3.35
C VAL A 21 25.28 10.73 -1.96
N ALA A 22 25.95 10.19 -0.94
CA ALA A 22 25.47 10.20 0.44
C ALA A 22 25.18 11.63 0.94
N VAL A 23 26.13 12.57 0.75
CA VAL A 23 25.96 13.98 1.13
C VAL A 23 24.80 14.64 0.37
N ARG A 24 24.55 14.25 -0.88
CA ARG A 24 23.43 14.78 -1.68
C ARG A 24 22.08 14.28 -1.18
N VAL A 25 22.01 13.01 -0.74
CA VAL A 25 20.82 12.40 -0.15
C VAL A 25 20.52 13.01 1.22
N GLU A 26 21.52 13.13 2.10
CA GLU A 26 21.39 13.79 3.41
C GLU A 26 20.84 15.22 3.28
N ARG A 27 21.42 16.04 2.38
CA ARG A 27 20.95 17.40 2.11
C ARG A 27 19.57 17.46 1.45
N GLY A 28 19.17 16.41 0.74
CA GLY A 28 17.81 16.26 0.20
C GLY A 28 16.81 16.04 1.33
N MET A 29 17.14 15.13 2.24
CA MET A 29 16.29 14.73 3.35
C MET A 29 16.16 15.82 4.42
N GLU A 30 17.23 16.53 4.76
CA GLU A 30 17.17 17.70 5.66
C GLU A 30 16.23 18.79 5.13
N ARG A 31 16.16 18.98 3.80
CA ARG A 31 15.25 19.95 3.18
C ARG A 31 13.79 19.51 3.27
N VAL A 32 13.53 18.20 3.16
CA VAL A 32 12.19 17.63 3.36
C VAL A 32 11.74 17.77 4.82
N LEU A 33 12.63 17.45 5.77
CA LEU A 33 12.35 17.56 7.20
C LEU A 33 12.12 19.01 7.64
N ARG A 34 12.93 19.96 7.14
CA ARG A 34 12.73 21.40 7.39
C ARG A 34 11.39 21.91 6.85
N ARG A 35 10.99 21.45 5.66
CA ARG A 35 9.66 21.78 5.10
C ARG A 35 8.52 21.21 5.94
N ALA A 36 8.64 19.96 6.40
CA ALA A 36 7.65 19.33 7.29
C ALA A 36 7.50 20.08 8.62
N SER A 37 8.60 20.61 9.17
CA SER A 37 8.58 21.39 10.42
C SER A 37 8.05 22.83 10.28
N SER A 38 7.90 23.33 9.05
CA SER A 38 7.44 24.70 8.77
C SER A 38 5.93 24.80 8.47
N LEU A 39 5.20 23.69 8.51
CA LEU A 39 3.75 23.66 8.30
C LEU A 39 3.00 24.09 9.58
N PRO A 40 2.15 25.12 9.55
CA PRO A 40 1.34 25.52 10.70
C PRO A 40 0.22 24.51 10.92
N GLY A 41 0.33 23.69 11.97
CA GLY A 41 -0.73 22.72 12.32
C GLY A 41 -0.34 21.61 13.31
N ALA A 42 0.94 21.38 13.59
CA ALA A 42 1.38 20.34 14.53
C ALA A 42 1.19 20.77 16.00
N ARG A 43 -0.06 20.78 16.48
CA ARG A 43 -0.34 20.76 17.92
C ARG A 43 -0.07 19.34 18.44
N ARG A 44 0.86 19.23 19.39
CA ARG A 44 1.16 18.02 20.16
C ARG A 44 -0.07 17.59 20.97
N SER A 45 -0.55 16.37 20.77
CA SER A 45 -1.40 15.68 21.75
C SER A 45 -0.59 14.59 22.43
N THR A 46 0.04 14.94 23.55
CA THR A 46 0.47 13.97 24.56
C THR A 46 -0.77 13.56 25.35
N GLY A 47 -1.23 12.32 25.19
CA GLY A 47 -2.35 11.78 25.94
C GLY A 47 -2.28 10.26 25.98
N ALA A 48 -1.79 9.73 27.09
CA ALA A 48 -1.75 8.30 27.39
C ALA A 48 -3.16 7.72 27.50
N CYS A 49 -3.40 6.54 26.91
CA CYS A 49 -4.62 5.75 27.12
C CYS A 49 -4.42 4.79 28.31
N PRO A 50 -5.28 4.82 29.34
CA PRO A 50 -5.40 3.74 30.29
C PRO A 50 -6.67 2.92 29.98
N VAL A 51 -6.50 1.64 29.63
CA VAL A 51 -7.60 0.67 29.64
C VAL A 51 -7.21 -0.48 30.56
N LEU A 52 -7.72 -0.43 31.78
CA LEU A 52 -7.87 -1.57 32.69
C LEU A 52 -8.84 -1.16 33.80
N ALA A 53 -10.04 -1.77 33.81
CA ALA A 53 -10.67 -2.34 35.01
C ALA A 53 -12.20 -2.51 34.86
N ARG A 54 -12.65 -3.72 35.26
CA ARG A 54 -13.98 -4.09 35.80
C ARG A 54 -15.12 -4.22 34.77
N ARG A 55 -16.01 -5.22 34.83
CA ARG A 55 -16.47 -6.03 35.98
C ARG A 55 -17.15 -7.31 35.50
N ALA A 56 -17.08 -8.33 36.35
CA ALA A 56 -17.84 -9.57 36.26
C ALA A 56 -19.22 -9.44 36.92
N ALA A 57 -20.07 -10.42 36.57
CA ALA A 57 -21.09 -11.10 37.39
C ALA A 57 -22.56 -10.61 37.37
N GLU A 58 -23.42 -11.64 37.47
CA GLU A 58 -24.85 -11.69 37.85
C GLU A 58 -25.89 -11.52 36.71
N SER A 59 -26.96 -12.32 36.56
CA SER A 59 -27.46 -13.55 37.21
C SER A 59 -28.84 -13.91 36.60
N GLY A 60 -29.21 -15.21 36.56
CA GLY A 60 -30.60 -15.74 36.56
C GLY A 60 -31.35 -15.72 35.22
N GLY A 61 -31.80 -16.84 34.62
CA GLY A 61 -32.92 -17.71 35.08
C GLY A 61 -34.26 -17.14 34.55
N ALA A 62 -35.21 -17.81 33.88
CA ALA A 62 -35.51 -19.22 33.70
C ALA A 62 -36.55 -19.43 32.56
N ARG A 63 -36.47 -20.59 31.89
CA ARG A 63 -37.52 -21.58 31.49
C ARG A 63 -38.97 -21.15 31.10
N GLY A 64 -39.49 -21.81 30.05
CA GLY A 64 -40.90 -22.24 29.91
C GLY A 64 -41.51 -22.00 28.51
N LEU A 65 -41.29 -22.89 27.53
CA LEU A 65 -42.22 -23.94 27.02
C LEU A 65 -43.67 -23.51 26.64
N LEU A 66 -43.92 -23.68 25.33
CA LEU A 66 -45.10 -24.25 24.64
C LEU A 66 -46.49 -23.59 24.77
N ARG A 67 -47.07 -23.23 23.62
CA ARG A 67 -48.29 -23.88 23.08
C ARG A 67 -48.59 -23.48 21.62
N GLN A 68 -49.05 -24.48 20.85
CA GLN A 68 -49.58 -24.40 19.48
C GLN A 68 -51.09 -24.07 19.47
N GLY A 69 -51.61 -23.61 18.31
CA GLY A 69 -53.02 -23.63 17.92
C GLY A 69 -53.40 -22.39 17.08
N ARG A 70 -53.41 -22.47 15.74
CA ARG A 70 -54.51 -22.84 14.81
C ARG A 70 -55.49 -21.69 14.48
N ASP A 71 -55.48 -21.37 13.17
CA ASP A 71 -56.59 -21.12 12.25
C ASP A 71 -57.39 -19.79 12.30
N GLY A 72 -57.79 -19.29 11.12
CA GLY A 72 -58.86 -18.28 10.97
C GLY A 72 -58.55 -17.04 10.12
N THR A 73 -58.83 -17.14 8.82
CA THR A 73 -59.60 -16.19 7.97
C THR A 73 -59.32 -14.66 8.01
N ARG A 74 -58.92 -14.13 6.84
CA ARG A 74 -58.97 -12.69 6.47
C ARG A 74 -60.42 -12.18 6.35
N PRO A 75 -60.62 -10.87 6.59
CA PRO A 75 -61.37 -10.10 5.62
C PRO A 75 -60.69 -8.78 5.20
N SER A 76 -61.18 -8.30 4.06
CA SER A 76 -60.77 -7.15 3.24
C SER A 76 -60.79 -5.81 3.96
N ARG A 77 -59.89 -4.90 3.54
CA ARG A 77 -60.01 -3.47 3.83
C ARG A 77 -59.53 -2.61 2.65
N THR A 78 -60.56 -2.04 2.01
CA THR A 78 -60.71 -0.77 1.30
C THR A 78 -59.47 0.03 0.91
N VAL A 79 -59.38 0.30 -0.39
CA VAL A 79 -58.47 1.24 -1.05
C VAL A 79 -58.80 2.67 -0.62
N LEU A 80 -57.81 3.39 -0.07
CA LEU A 80 -57.83 4.83 0.13
C LEU A 80 -56.61 5.41 -0.60
N SER A 81 -56.89 6.23 -1.61
CA SER A 81 -55.90 6.93 -2.44
C SER A 81 -55.06 7.90 -1.60
N PRO A 82 -53.76 8.06 -1.92
CA PRO A 82 -52.87 8.93 -1.15
C PRO A 82 -53.16 10.43 -1.40
N PRO A 83 -52.86 11.31 -0.42
CA PRO A 83 -53.00 12.74 -0.59
C PRO A 83 -51.93 13.30 -1.55
N VAL A 84 -52.36 14.23 -2.39
CA VAL A 84 -51.55 14.99 -3.35
C VAL A 84 -50.44 15.73 -2.59
N ARG A 85 -49.19 15.35 -2.83
CA ARG A 85 -48.01 16.07 -2.33
C ARG A 85 -47.65 17.17 -3.32
N ALA A 86 -47.60 18.40 -2.84
CA ALA A 86 -47.23 19.58 -3.61
C ALA A 86 -45.90 19.35 -4.35
N ALA A 87 -45.90 19.64 -5.65
CA ALA A 87 -44.72 19.62 -6.49
C ALA A 87 -43.75 20.72 -6.02
N VAL A 88 -42.69 20.31 -5.33
CA VAL A 88 -41.50 21.15 -5.19
C VAL A 88 -40.76 21.04 -6.52
N SER A 89 -40.80 22.11 -7.29
CA SER A 89 -39.95 22.28 -8.47
C SER A 89 -38.49 22.28 -8.01
N SER A 90 -37.83 21.13 -8.07
CA SER A 90 -36.39 21.05 -7.94
C SER A 90 -35.77 21.61 -9.21
N GLU A 91 -35.27 22.84 -9.14
CA GLU A 91 -34.36 23.38 -10.14
C GLU A 91 -33.21 22.39 -10.33
N SER A 92 -33.20 21.73 -11.48
CA SER A 92 -32.09 20.93 -11.95
C SER A 92 -30.96 21.87 -12.36
N GLY A 93 -30.26 22.43 -11.37
CA GLY A 93 -28.95 23.02 -11.61
C GLY A 93 -28.03 21.89 -12.05
N SER A 94 -27.81 21.74 -13.35
CA SER A 94 -26.72 20.95 -13.90
C SER A 94 -25.42 21.59 -13.41
N LYS A 95 -24.95 21.18 -12.24
CA LYS A 95 -23.58 21.43 -11.81
C LYS A 95 -22.70 20.84 -12.91
N GLU A 96 -22.11 21.70 -13.73
CA GLU A 96 -20.99 21.30 -14.58
C GLU A 96 -20.03 20.54 -13.67
N LYS A 97 -19.88 19.23 -13.92
CA LYS A 97 -18.86 18.44 -13.26
C LYS A 97 -17.54 19.09 -13.67
N LYS A 98 -16.95 19.90 -12.79
CA LYS A 98 -15.59 20.42 -12.99
C LYS A 98 -14.71 19.21 -13.31
N ALA A 99 -14.21 19.17 -14.54
CA ALA A 99 -13.32 18.12 -14.98
C ALA A 99 -12.16 18.02 -14.00
N ARG A 100 -11.82 16.80 -13.56
CA ARG A 100 -10.62 16.59 -12.74
C ARG A 100 -9.43 17.13 -13.54
N PRO A 101 -8.50 17.87 -12.91
CA PRO A 101 -7.29 18.30 -13.60
C PRO A 101 -6.58 17.09 -14.18
N LEU A 102 -6.05 17.24 -15.40
CA LEU A 102 -5.37 16.17 -16.11
C LEU A 102 -4.20 15.65 -15.25
N ARG A 103 -4.20 14.35 -15.00
CA ARG A 103 -3.15 13.67 -14.22
C ARG A 103 -1.86 13.64 -15.05
N PRO A 104 -0.68 13.78 -14.40
CA PRO A 104 0.58 13.60 -15.09
C PRO A 104 0.70 12.16 -15.60
N LYS A 105 1.41 11.97 -16.71
CA LYS A 105 1.70 10.64 -17.24
C LYS A 105 2.47 9.82 -16.21
N TYR A 106 2.05 8.58 -15.98
CA TYR A 106 2.79 7.68 -15.10
C TYR A 106 4.14 7.30 -15.73
N VAL A 107 5.21 7.59 -15.02
CA VAL A 107 6.57 7.14 -15.32
C VAL A 107 7.17 6.66 -13.98
N PRO A 108 7.60 5.39 -13.87
CA PRO A 108 8.33 4.94 -12.68
C PRO A 108 9.48 5.91 -12.38
N ASN A 109 9.79 6.19 -11.12
CA ASN A 109 10.87 7.10 -10.67
C ASN A 109 10.78 8.60 -11.04
N LYS A 110 9.78 9.07 -11.77
CA LYS A 110 9.66 10.47 -12.21
C LYS A 110 8.28 11.07 -11.96
N ILE A 111 8.23 12.27 -11.38
CA ILE A 111 7.03 13.08 -11.22
C ILE A 111 7.34 14.47 -11.80
N ASP A 112 6.58 14.88 -12.83
CA ASP A 112 6.85 16.12 -13.57
C ASP A 112 6.37 17.37 -12.82
N ASP A 113 5.20 17.30 -12.17
CA ASP A 113 4.68 18.39 -11.36
C ASP A 113 5.20 18.28 -9.91
N PRO A 114 5.99 19.26 -9.42
CA PRO A 114 6.54 19.23 -8.06
C PRO A 114 5.48 19.29 -6.94
N ASN A 115 4.23 19.64 -7.27
CA ASN A 115 3.11 19.65 -6.32
C ASN A 115 2.30 18.34 -6.34
N TYR A 116 2.58 17.45 -7.29
CA TYR A 116 1.87 16.19 -7.39
C TYR A 116 2.43 15.18 -6.39
N VAL A 117 1.53 14.61 -5.58
CA VAL A 117 1.84 13.55 -4.63
C VAL A 117 1.09 12.30 -5.08
N ARG A 118 1.83 11.22 -5.35
CA ARG A 118 1.22 9.92 -5.66
C ARG A 118 0.58 9.35 -4.41
N ILE A 119 -0.68 8.96 -4.51
CA ILE A 119 -1.41 8.28 -3.45
C ILE A 119 -1.24 6.78 -3.65
N PHE A 120 -0.50 6.18 -2.73
CA PHE A 120 -0.30 4.74 -2.62
C PHE A 120 -1.24 4.21 -1.54
N ASP A 121 -2.23 3.41 -1.92
CA ASP A 121 -3.20 2.82 -1.00
C ASP A 121 -2.82 1.37 -0.68
N THR A 122 -2.73 1.05 0.62
CA THR A 122 -2.42 -0.29 1.15
C THR A 122 -3.62 -0.96 1.81
N THR A 123 -4.85 -0.49 1.57
CA THR A 123 -6.06 -1.02 2.23
C THR A 123 -6.21 -2.52 2.01
N LEU A 124 -5.95 -3.00 0.79
CA LEU A 124 -6.07 -4.41 0.39
C LEU A 124 -4.92 -5.31 0.87
N ARG A 125 -3.91 -4.73 1.53
CA ARG A 125 -2.79 -5.46 2.12
C ARG A 125 -2.71 -5.19 3.61
N ASP A 126 -2.30 -3.98 3.98
CA ASP A 126 -1.99 -3.63 5.37
C ASP A 126 -3.28 -3.40 6.17
N GLY A 127 -4.29 -2.84 5.51
CA GLY A 127 -5.64 -2.72 6.08
C GLY A 127 -6.25 -4.08 6.44
N GLU A 128 -6.13 -5.06 5.54
CA GLU A 128 -6.61 -6.44 5.76
C GLU A 128 -5.92 -7.15 6.93
N GLN A 129 -4.69 -6.77 7.30
CA GLN A 129 -4.00 -7.34 8.46
C GLN A 129 -4.63 -6.94 9.81
N SER A 130 -5.60 -6.02 9.80
CA SER A 130 -6.37 -5.67 10.99
C SER A 130 -7.23 -6.86 11.47
N PRO A 131 -7.27 -7.16 12.78
CA PRO A 131 -8.09 -8.24 13.29
C PRO A 131 -9.57 -8.11 12.87
N GLY A 132 -10.09 -9.15 12.23
CA GLY A 132 -11.49 -9.19 11.76
C GLY A 132 -11.76 -8.51 10.41
N ALA A 133 -10.73 -8.04 9.70
CA ALA A 133 -10.84 -7.37 8.40
C ALA A 133 -10.50 -8.27 7.20
N THR A 134 -10.59 -9.61 7.35
CA THR A 134 -10.30 -10.55 6.26
C THR A 134 -11.27 -10.37 5.10
N LEU A 135 -10.74 -10.24 3.88
CA LEU A 135 -11.52 -10.00 2.69
C LEU A 135 -11.54 -11.24 1.78
N THR A 136 -12.70 -11.53 1.22
CA THR A 136 -12.84 -12.47 0.11
C THR A 136 -12.26 -11.88 -1.18
N ILE A 137 -11.96 -12.74 -2.17
CA ILE A 137 -11.47 -12.31 -3.48
C ILE A 137 -12.41 -11.26 -4.11
N ASP A 138 -13.72 -11.49 -4.05
CA ASP A 138 -14.73 -10.60 -4.63
C ASP A 138 -14.76 -9.24 -3.91
N GLU A 139 -14.66 -9.22 -2.58
CA GLU A 139 -14.58 -7.98 -1.80
C GLU A 139 -13.31 -7.20 -2.15
N LYS A 140 -12.17 -7.87 -2.31
CA LYS A 140 -10.92 -7.23 -2.73
C LYS A 140 -11.07 -6.57 -4.11
N VAL A 141 -11.66 -7.26 -5.08
CA VAL A 141 -11.90 -6.71 -6.42
C VAL A 141 -12.87 -5.53 -6.37
N GLN A 142 -13.94 -5.62 -5.57
CA GLN A 142 -14.90 -4.54 -5.39
C GLN A 142 -14.23 -3.29 -4.79
N ILE A 143 -13.45 -3.45 -3.72
CA ILE A 143 -12.71 -2.36 -3.08
C ILE A 143 -11.67 -1.78 -4.06
N ALA A 144 -10.90 -2.62 -4.77
CA ALA A 144 -9.95 -2.16 -5.79
C ALA A 144 -10.63 -1.31 -6.87
N SER A 145 -11.83 -1.70 -7.31
CA SER A 145 -12.63 -0.92 -8.25
C SER A 145 -13.04 0.45 -7.67
N GLN A 146 -13.40 0.52 -6.38
CA GLN A 146 -13.71 1.79 -5.72
C GLN A 146 -12.48 2.67 -5.55
N LEU A 147 -11.32 2.10 -5.19
CA LEU A 147 -10.05 2.81 -5.11
C LEU A 147 -9.65 3.42 -6.46
N SER A 148 -9.84 2.66 -7.55
CA SER A 148 -9.61 3.14 -8.92
C SER A 148 -10.52 4.34 -9.27
N LYS A 149 -11.80 4.30 -8.90
CA LYS A 149 -12.75 5.42 -9.09
C LYS A 149 -12.44 6.65 -8.21
N LEU A 150 -12.03 6.39 -6.96
CA LEU A 150 -11.51 7.43 -6.06
C LEU A 150 -10.32 8.12 -6.69
N GLY A 151 -9.54 7.37 -7.47
CA GLY A 151 -8.48 7.88 -8.31
C GLY A 151 -7.12 7.80 -7.63
N VAL A 152 -6.88 6.76 -6.82
CA VAL A 152 -5.56 6.48 -6.26
C VAL A 152 -4.55 6.16 -7.37
N ASP A 153 -3.29 6.51 -7.16
CA ASP A 153 -2.24 6.30 -8.15
C ASP A 153 -1.75 4.85 -8.17
N ILE A 154 -1.57 4.27 -6.97
CA ILE A 154 -1.10 2.90 -6.78
C ILE A 154 -2.01 2.18 -5.80
N ILE A 155 -2.36 0.93 -6.14
CA ILE A 155 -3.09 0.00 -5.27
C ILE A 155 -2.14 -1.14 -4.93
N GLU A 156 -1.74 -1.26 -3.67
CA GLU A 156 -1.11 -2.48 -3.17
C GLU A 156 -2.20 -3.52 -2.90
N ALA A 157 -2.36 -4.42 -3.86
CA ALA A 157 -3.52 -5.31 -3.95
C ALA A 157 -3.44 -6.52 -3.01
N GLY A 158 -2.29 -6.75 -2.37
CA GLY A 158 -2.10 -7.83 -1.41
C GLY A 158 -0.67 -8.36 -1.35
N PHE A 159 -0.52 -9.52 -0.70
CA PHE A 159 0.74 -10.27 -0.64
C PHE A 159 0.57 -11.63 -1.35
N PRO A 160 0.90 -11.74 -2.65
CA PRO A 160 0.59 -12.94 -3.46
C PRO A 160 1.15 -14.27 -2.93
N ARG A 161 2.20 -14.24 -2.10
CA ARG A 161 2.76 -15.46 -1.51
C ARG A 161 2.11 -15.87 -0.19
N ALA A 162 1.24 -15.06 0.39
CA ALA A 162 0.58 -15.36 1.65
C ALA A 162 -0.38 -16.55 1.53
N SER A 163 -1.16 -16.62 0.45
CA SER A 163 -2.10 -17.71 0.18
C SER A 163 -2.41 -17.85 -1.32
N PRO A 164 -2.93 -19.00 -1.79
CA PRO A 164 -3.42 -19.13 -3.15
C PRO A 164 -4.55 -18.15 -3.50
N ASP A 165 -5.35 -17.76 -2.51
CA ASP A 165 -6.47 -16.83 -2.71
C ASP A 165 -5.97 -15.38 -2.83
N ASP A 166 -4.92 -15.00 -2.10
CA ASP A 166 -4.23 -13.72 -2.30
C ASP A 166 -3.60 -13.63 -3.69
N PHE A 167 -2.94 -14.70 -4.15
CA PHE A 167 -2.38 -14.74 -5.50
C PHE A 167 -3.48 -14.48 -6.55
N LYS A 168 -4.58 -15.22 -6.46
CA LYS A 168 -5.72 -15.09 -7.38
C LYS A 168 -6.37 -13.71 -7.30
N ALA A 169 -6.53 -13.14 -6.10
CA ALA A 169 -7.10 -11.82 -5.92
C ALA A 169 -6.25 -10.74 -6.60
N VAL A 170 -4.94 -10.74 -6.35
CA VAL A 170 -4.02 -9.78 -6.97
C VAL A 170 -4.00 -9.94 -8.49
N GLN A 171 -3.97 -11.19 -8.98
CA GLN A 171 -4.04 -11.46 -10.42
C GLN A 171 -5.33 -10.95 -11.05
N LEU A 172 -6.47 -11.23 -10.43
CA LEU A 172 -7.77 -10.78 -10.93
C LEU A 172 -7.87 -9.25 -10.93
N ILE A 173 -7.37 -8.57 -9.89
CA ILE A 173 -7.29 -7.10 -9.83
C ILE A 173 -6.39 -6.57 -10.94
N ALA A 174 -5.22 -7.18 -11.18
CA ALA A 174 -4.32 -6.81 -12.25
C ALA A 174 -4.99 -6.89 -13.63
N GLN A 175 -5.67 -8.00 -13.91
CA GLN A 175 -6.34 -8.26 -15.19
C GLN A 175 -7.60 -7.40 -15.42
N THR A 176 -8.29 -6.96 -14.36
CA THR A 176 -9.57 -6.26 -14.46
C THR A 176 -9.46 -4.76 -14.16
N VAL A 177 -9.01 -4.39 -12.96
CA VAL A 177 -8.88 -3.00 -12.52
C VAL A 177 -7.62 -2.37 -13.10
N GLY A 178 -6.53 -3.13 -13.18
CA GLY A 178 -5.22 -2.69 -13.69
C GLY A 178 -5.14 -2.53 -15.21
N THR A 179 -6.17 -2.89 -15.96
CA THR A 179 -6.23 -2.77 -17.42
C THR A 179 -7.33 -1.83 -17.91
N ARG A 180 -8.24 -1.41 -17.01
CA ARG A 180 -9.41 -0.61 -17.37
C ARG A 180 -9.20 0.87 -17.04
N PRO A 181 -9.16 1.76 -18.05
CA PRO A 181 -9.11 3.20 -17.80
C PRO A 181 -10.40 3.73 -17.17
N GLN A 182 -10.25 4.70 -16.27
CA GLN A 182 -11.33 5.54 -15.76
C GLN A 182 -11.76 6.57 -16.81
N GLU A 183 -12.81 7.32 -16.51
CA GLU A 183 -13.35 8.37 -17.41
C GLU A 183 -12.30 9.43 -17.80
N ASP A 184 -11.33 9.70 -16.93
CA ASP A 184 -10.22 10.64 -17.15
C ASP A 184 -8.99 9.97 -17.81
N GLY A 185 -9.10 8.70 -18.23
CA GLY A 185 -8.01 7.91 -18.81
C GLY A 185 -7.05 7.32 -17.77
N HIS A 186 -7.27 7.54 -16.47
CA HIS A 186 -6.42 7.00 -15.42
C HIS A 186 -6.52 5.48 -15.33
N ILE A 187 -5.36 4.81 -15.21
CA ILE A 187 -5.28 3.39 -14.83
C ILE A 187 -4.35 3.33 -13.60
N PRO A 188 -4.80 2.76 -12.47
CA PRO A 188 -3.94 2.65 -11.30
C PRO A 188 -2.81 1.65 -11.54
N VAL A 189 -1.66 1.92 -10.92
CA VAL A 189 -0.58 0.94 -10.81
C VAL A 189 -1.05 -0.16 -9.87
N ILE A 190 -0.86 -1.42 -10.29
CA ILE A 190 -1.17 -2.58 -9.44
C ILE A 190 0.12 -3.09 -8.84
N CYS A 191 0.19 -3.05 -7.51
CA CYS A 191 1.37 -3.39 -6.72
C CYS A 191 1.14 -4.68 -5.94
N GLY A 192 2.09 -5.60 -6.03
CA GLY A 192 2.14 -6.82 -5.21
C GLY A 192 3.30 -6.76 -4.22
N LEU A 193 3.03 -7.03 -2.95
CA LEU A 193 4.07 -7.06 -1.92
C LEU A 193 4.85 -8.39 -1.99
N SER A 194 6.15 -8.32 -1.70
CA SER A 194 7.04 -9.48 -1.70
C SER A 194 8.15 -9.37 -0.64
N ARG A 195 8.54 -10.49 -0.04
CA ARG A 195 9.81 -10.57 0.71
C ARG A 195 10.98 -10.72 -0.27
N THR A 196 12.22 -10.55 0.19
CA THR A 196 13.43 -10.75 -0.62
C THR A 196 13.80 -12.23 -0.84
N VAL A 197 12.80 -13.10 -1.01
CA VAL A 197 12.99 -14.53 -1.27
C VAL A 197 12.48 -14.83 -2.67
N GLN A 198 13.25 -15.56 -3.47
CA GLN A 198 12.94 -15.78 -4.90
C GLN A 198 11.50 -16.23 -5.16
N ALA A 199 11.00 -17.18 -4.36
CA ALA A 199 9.66 -17.74 -4.51
C ALA A 199 8.54 -16.70 -4.23
N ASP A 200 8.80 -15.72 -3.38
CA ASP A 200 7.90 -14.59 -3.13
C ASP A 200 7.97 -13.58 -4.28
N LEU A 201 9.16 -13.33 -4.82
CA LEU A 201 9.37 -12.41 -5.96
C LEU A 201 8.67 -12.94 -7.21
N ASP A 202 8.80 -14.24 -7.46
CA ASP A 202 8.10 -14.94 -8.54
C ASP A 202 6.59 -14.84 -8.40
N ALA A 203 6.06 -15.08 -7.19
CA ALA A 203 4.62 -14.97 -6.94
C ALA A 203 4.11 -13.54 -7.15
N ALA A 204 4.84 -12.55 -6.64
CA ALA A 204 4.48 -11.15 -6.79
C ALA A 204 4.47 -10.72 -8.26
N TRP A 205 5.54 -11.02 -9.00
CA TRP A 205 5.63 -10.69 -10.42
C TRP A 205 4.54 -11.38 -11.25
N ASN A 206 4.35 -12.69 -11.05
CA ASN A 206 3.37 -13.44 -11.81
C ASN A 206 1.93 -12.98 -11.55
N ALA A 207 1.63 -12.46 -10.35
CA ALA A 207 0.32 -11.92 -10.04
C ALA A 207 0.06 -10.56 -10.69
N VAL A 208 1.07 -9.67 -10.80
CA VAL A 208 0.84 -8.30 -11.28
C VAL A 208 1.13 -8.07 -12.75
N LYS A 209 1.95 -8.92 -13.41
CA LYS A 209 2.51 -8.69 -14.76
C LYS A 209 1.50 -8.42 -15.88
N GLU A 210 0.23 -8.77 -15.67
CA GLU A 210 -0.86 -8.56 -16.65
C GLU A 210 -1.55 -7.18 -16.50
N ALA A 211 -1.22 -6.40 -15.47
CA ALA A 211 -1.66 -5.02 -15.35
C ALA A 211 -0.97 -4.12 -16.40
N ALA A 212 -1.62 -3.01 -16.79
CA ALA A 212 -1.00 -2.02 -17.68
C ALA A 212 0.22 -1.36 -17.04
N PHE A 213 0.21 -1.19 -15.71
CA PHE A 213 1.32 -0.67 -14.92
C PHE A 213 1.59 -1.62 -13.73
N PRO A 214 2.39 -2.68 -13.95
CA PRO A 214 2.71 -3.64 -12.89
C PRO A 214 3.85 -3.10 -12.01
N ARG A 215 3.69 -3.24 -10.69
CA ARG A 215 4.73 -2.90 -9.70
C ARG A 215 4.93 -4.03 -8.71
N VAL A 216 6.19 -4.26 -8.32
CA VAL A 216 6.49 -5.12 -7.18
C VAL A 216 7.10 -4.27 -6.07
N HIS A 217 6.50 -4.33 -4.88
CA HIS A 217 7.06 -3.75 -3.67
C HIS A 217 7.76 -4.85 -2.89
N THR A 218 9.08 -4.75 -2.76
CA THR A 218 9.88 -5.68 -1.96
C THR A 218 10.44 -5.00 -0.71
N PHE A 219 10.61 -5.75 0.37
CA PHE A 219 11.06 -5.19 1.64
C PHE A 219 11.94 -6.17 2.41
N ILE A 220 12.80 -5.61 3.26
CA ILE A 220 13.60 -6.37 4.23
C ILE A 220 13.76 -5.53 5.50
N ALA A 221 13.76 -6.19 6.66
CA ALA A 221 13.94 -5.49 7.94
C ALA A 221 15.36 -4.94 8.07
N THR A 222 15.47 -3.72 8.59
CA THR A 222 16.76 -2.99 8.69
C THR A 222 17.12 -2.54 10.11
N SER A 223 16.26 -2.80 11.09
CA SER A 223 16.55 -2.51 12.49
C SER A 223 17.39 -3.61 13.11
N ASP A 224 18.28 -3.24 14.04
CA ASP A 224 19.22 -4.17 14.66
C ASP A 224 18.47 -5.35 15.33
N ILE A 225 17.35 -5.07 16.00
CA ILE A 225 16.48 -6.08 16.65
C ILE A 225 15.95 -7.09 15.63
N HIS A 226 15.45 -6.63 14.47
CA HIS A 226 14.93 -7.54 13.46
C HIS A 226 16.05 -8.27 12.72
N MET A 227 17.18 -7.63 12.43
CA MET A 227 18.32 -8.30 11.80
C MET A 227 18.85 -9.42 12.69
N GLU A 228 19.00 -9.19 13.99
CA GLU A 228 19.49 -10.18 14.95
C GLU A 228 18.48 -11.29 15.23
N HIS A 229 17.23 -10.95 15.57
CA HIS A 229 16.28 -11.92 16.12
C HIS A 229 15.29 -12.50 15.09
N LYS A 230 14.92 -11.73 14.05
CA LYS A 230 13.95 -12.16 13.01
C LYS A 230 14.66 -12.77 11.81
N LEU A 231 15.62 -12.06 11.24
CA LEU A 231 16.32 -12.48 10.01
C LEU A 231 17.52 -13.38 10.30
N ARG A 232 18.21 -13.15 11.43
CA ARG A 232 19.50 -13.76 11.77
C ARG A 232 20.53 -13.53 10.66
N MET A 233 20.59 -12.29 10.18
CA MET A 233 21.46 -11.86 9.08
C MET A 233 22.35 -10.71 9.55
N THR A 234 23.57 -10.67 9.02
CA THR A 234 24.47 -9.53 9.12
C THR A 234 24.00 -8.37 8.23
N GLU A 235 24.50 -7.15 8.49
CA GLU A 235 24.23 -5.99 7.64
C GLU A 235 24.57 -6.24 6.15
N ASP A 236 25.67 -6.95 5.90
CA ASP A 236 26.15 -7.23 4.54
C ASP A 236 25.21 -8.19 3.80
N GLU A 237 24.73 -9.24 4.49
CA GLU A 237 23.74 -10.18 3.95
C GLU A 237 22.39 -9.51 3.71
N VAL A 238 21.96 -8.57 4.57
CA VAL A 238 20.72 -7.81 4.36
C VAL A 238 20.83 -6.94 3.11
N VAL A 239 21.96 -6.23 2.93
CA VAL A 239 22.21 -5.42 1.74
C VAL A 239 22.28 -6.29 0.49
N GLU A 240 22.99 -7.42 0.54
CA GLU A 240 23.09 -8.35 -0.57
C GLU A 240 21.72 -8.91 -0.98
N ASN A 241 20.90 -9.35 -0.02
CA ASN A 241 19.55 -9.84 -0.28
C ASN A 241 18.65 -8.78 -0.90
N ALA A 242 18.69 -7.54 -0.41
CA ALA A 242 17.93 -6.42 -0.96
C ALA A 242 18.32 -6.16 -2.43
N VAL A 243 19.62 -6.09 -2.71
CA VAL A 243 20.14 -5.86 -4.08
C VAL A 243 19.79 -7.02 -5.00
N ASN A 244 19.95 -8.25 -4.54
CA ASN A 244 19.66 -9.45 -5.34
C ASN A 244 18.16 -9.54 -5.66
N ALA A 245 17.28 -9.19 -4.72
CA ALA A 245 15.84 -9.16 -4.97
C ALA A 245 15.45 -8.17 -6.08
N VAL A 246 15.99 -6.94 -6.03
CA VAL A 246 15.72 -5.91 -7.06
C VAL A 246 16.30 -6.31 -8.42
N LYS A 247 17.52 -6.84 -8.45
CA LYS A 247 18.14 -7.34 -9.69
C LYS A 247 17.35 -8.51 -10.28
N TYR A 248 16.87 -9.41 -9.43
CA TYR A 248 16.07 -10.55 -9.87
C TYR A 248 14.76 -10.09 -10.51
N LEU A 249 14.02 -9.19 -9.86
CA LEU A 249 12.80 -8.59 -10.42
C LEU A 249 13.06 -7.86 -11.74
N LYS A 250 14.15 -7.08 -11.83
CA LYS A 250 14.57 -6.47 -13.10
C LYS A 250 14.83 -7.52 -14.18
N GLY A 251 15.49 -8.62 -13.84
CA GLY A 251 15.75 -9.74 -14.75
C GLY A 251 14.46 -10.44 -15.25
N LEU A 252 13.38 -10.40 -14.48
CA LEU A 252 12.06 -10.90 -14.87
C LEU A 252 11.28 -9.93 -15.78
N GLY A 253 11.77 -8.71 -15.99
CA GLY A 253 11.10 -7.66 -16.76
C GLY A 253 10.25 -6.70 -15.94
N CYS A 254 10.38 -6.69 -14.60
CA CYS A 254 9.68 -5.73 -13.75
C CYS A 254 10.40 -4.38 -13.75
N ASP A 255 9.84 -3.39 -14.44
CA ASP A 255 10.49 -2.09 -14.55
C ASP A 255 10.23 -1.13 -13.38
N ASP A 256 9.11 -1.31 -12.69
CA ASP A 256 8.69 -0.50 -11.55
C ASP A 256 8.80 -1.30 -10.24
N ILE A 257 9.90 -1.08 -9.53
CA ILE A 257 10.22 -1.79 -8.29
C ILE A 257 10.31 -0.77 -7.17
N GLU A 258 9.55 -1.02 -6.11
CA GLU A 258 9.64 -0.26 -4.86
C GLU A 258 10.37 -1.10 -3.82
N PHE A 259 11.31 -0.49 -3.09
CA PHE A 259 12.02 -1.13 -1.99
C PHE A 259 11.79 -0.37 -0.70
N SER A 260 11.33 -1.09 0.34
CA SER A 260 11.15 -0.53 1.68
C SER A 260 12.08 -1.16 2.71
N PRO A 261 12.85 -0.35 3.44
CA PRO A 261 13.49 -0.79 4.68
C PRO A 261 12.40 -0.97 5.75
N GLU A 262 12.02 -2.21 6.04
CA GLU A 262 11.06 -2.52 7.11
C GLU A 262 11.68 -2.10 8.45
N ASP A 263 10.85 -1.48 9.28
CA ASP A 263 11.23 -0.94 10.58
C ASP A 263 12.27 0.21 10.56
N ALA A 264 12.27 0.98 9.47
CA ALA A 264 13.18 2.12 9.29
C ALA A 264 13.17 3.12 10.45
N GLY A 265 12.02 3.34 11.11
CA GLY A 265 11.91 4.27 12.25
C GLY A 265 12.75 3.89 13.47
N ARG A 266 13.20 2.63 13.56
CA ARG A 266 14.08 2.11 14.63
C ARG A 266 15.47 1.69 14.11
N SER A 267 15.76 2.00 12.86
CA SER A 267 17.02 1.61 12.19
C SER A 267 18.05 2.74 12.27
N ARG A 268 19.34 2.37 12.26
CA ARG A 268 20.43 3.35 12.22
C ARG A 268 20.43 4.10 10.87
N PRO A 269 20.39 5.44 10.85
CA PRO A 269 20.35 6.22 9.60
C PRO A 269 21.47 5.87 8.62
N GLU A 270 22.68 5.61 9.11
CA GLU A 270 23.84 5.25 8.29
C GLU A 270 23.64 3.94 7.53
N PHE A 271 23.02 2.96 8.18
CA PHE A 271 22.68 1.68 7.55
C PHE A 271 21.55 1.85 6.53
N LEU A 272 20.55 2.68 6.83
CA LEU A 272 19.50 3.03 5.86
C LEU A 272 20.08 3.67 4.59
N TYR A 273 21.01 4.62 4.72
CA TYR A 273 21.67 5.23 3.58
C TYR A 273 22.45 4.20 2.75
N ARG A 274 23.13 3.28 3.43
CA ARG A 274 23.87 2.20 2.78
C ARG A 274 22.95 1.32 1.95
N VAL A 275 21.90 0.74 2.54
CA VAL A 275 21.01 -0.20 1.84
C VAL A 275 20.28 0.49 0.70
N LEU A 276 19.74 1.70 0.91
CA LEU A 276 19.04 2.44 -0.14
C LEU A 276 19.97 2.81 -1.30
N ALA A 277 21.20 3.25 -1.01
CA ALA A 277 22.16 3.61 -2.05
C ALA A 277 22.63 2.40 -2.87
N GLU A 278 22.69 1.20 -2.30
CA GLU A 278 23.02 -0.02 -3.04
C GLU A 278 21.84 -0.53 -3.86
N VAL A 279 20.61 -0.47 -3.34
CA VAL A 279 19.40 -0.91 -4.05
C VAL A 279 19.06 -0.04 -5.28
N ILE A 280 19.39 1.25 -5.24
CA ILE A 280 19.13 2.18 -6.36
C ILE A 280 20.00 1.91 -7.60
N LYS A 281 21.12 1.19 -7.47
CA LYS A 281 22.11 0.99 -8.55
C LYS A 281 21.67 -0.04 -9.58
#